data_AF-A0A8S2UTP4-F1
#
_entry.id   AF-A0A8S2UTP4-F1
#
_cell.length_a   1.000
_cell.length_b   1.000
_cell.length_c   1.000
_cell.angle_alpha   90.00
_cell.angle_beta   90.00
_cell.angle_gamma   90.00
#
_symmetry.space_group_name_H-M   'P 1'
#
loop_
_entity.id
_entity.type
_entity.pdbx_description
1 polymer ?
#
loop_
_entity_poly.entity_id
_entity_poly.type
_entity_poly.pdbx_seq_one_letter_code
_entity_poly.pdbx_strand_id
1 'polypeptide(L)'
;MLDSARHFRNISTIKQLLDEMAALKMNRFHWHLTDDQGWRIEIKKYPKLTEIGSRRSRAQIGGFNSSDYVYQNHSGFYSQIEIRDLI
;
A
#
# COMPACT_ATOMS: atom_id res chain seq x y z
N MET A 1 -7.42 -7.97 6.68
CA MET A 1 -7.19 -7.23 5.42
C MET A 1 -6.08 -6.22 5.69
N LEU A 2 -5.09 -6.10 4.81
CA LEU A 2 -4.06 -5.06 4.87
C LEU A 2 -4.32 -3.98 3.82
N ASP A 3 -4.40 -2.72 4.24
CA ASP A 3 -4.53 -1.56 3.36
C ASP A 3 -3.17 -0.92 3.10
N SER A 4 -2.64 -1.11 1.89
CA SER A 4 -1.39 -0.48 1.43
C SER A 4 -1.62 0.81 0.65
N ALA A 5 -2.86 1.07 0.21
CA ALA A 5 -3.17 2.25 -0.59
C ALA A 5 -3.09 3.52 0.27
N ARG A 6 -3.63 3.47 1.49
CA ARG A 6 -3.65 4.62 2.41
C ARG A 6 -2.27 4.88 3.02
N HIS A 7 -1.58 3.86 3.48
CA HIS A 7 -0.20 3.94 3.98
C HIS A 7 0.63 2.79 3.42
N PHE A 8 1.70 3.12 2.71
CA PHE A 8 2.56 2.11 2.09
C PHE A 8 3.35 1.36 3.17
N ARG A 9 3.51 0.05 2.99
CA ARG A 9 4.27 -0.82 3.88
C ARG A 9 5.37 -1.50 3.08
N ASN A 10 6.51 -1.71 3.69
CA ASN A 10 7.63 -2.35 3.03
C ASN A 10 7.37 -3.86 2.95
N ILE A 11 7.93 -4.56 1.96
CA ILE A 11 7.76 -6.02 1.81
C ILE A 11 8.18 -6.77 3.08
N SER A 12 9.25 -6.36 3.75
CA SER A 12 9.69 -6.96 5.01
C SER A 12 8.61 -6.91 6.10
N THR A 13 7.90 -5.78 6.23
CA THR A 13 6.80 -5.63 7.18
C THR A 13 5.62 -6.53 6.82
N ILE A 14 5.35 -6.73 5.53
CA ILE A 14 4.28 -7.61 5.08
C ILE A 14 4.63 -9.08 5.38
N LYS A 15 5.89 -9.48 5.16
CA LYS A 15 6.36 -10.84 5.51
C LYS A 15 6.20 -11.11 7.01
N GLN A 16 6.62 -10.18 7.86
CA GLN A 16 6.42 -10.29 9.32
C GLN A 16 4.93 -10.45 9.68
N LEU A 17 4.05 -9.67 9.05
CA LEU A 17 2.61 -9.80 9.26
C LEU A 17 2.07 -11.17 8.82
N LEU A 18 2.56 -11.72 7.70
CA LEU A 18 2.15 -13.04 7.23
C LEU A 18 2.61 -14.15 8.20
N ASP A 19 3.81 -14.03 8.77
CA ASP A 19 4.31 -14.96 9.79
C ASP A 19 3.43 -14.93 11.05
N GLU A 20 3.04 -13.74 11.51
CA GLU A 20 2.11 -13.57 12.64
C GLU A 20 0.72 -14.15 12.33
N MET A 21 0.21 -13.90 11.13
CA MET A 21 -1.06 -14.47 10.67
C MET A 21 -1.03 -16.00 10.66
N ALA A 22 0.07 -16.59 10.21
CA ALA A 22 0.27 -18.03 10.21
C ALA A 22 0.30 -18.59 11.65
N ALA A 23 1.02 -17.92 12.57
CA ALA A 23 1.04 -18.30 13.98
C ALA A 23 -0.37 -18.30 14.62
N LEU A 24 -1.22 -17.35 14.21
CA LEU A 24 -2.60 -17.22 14.65
C LEU A 24 -3.60 -18.09 13.85
N LYS A 25 -3.12 -18.95 12.94
CA LYS A 25 -3.94 -19.82 12.08
C LYS A 25 -4.91 -19.07 11.16
N MET A 26 -4.59 -17.82 10.82
CA MET A 26 -5.31 -17.10 9.77
C MET A 26 -4.91 -17.63 8.40
N ASN A 27 -5.87 -17.76 7.49
CA ASN A 27 -5.67 -18.38 6.17
C ASN A 27 -6.10 -17.50 4.99
N ARG A 28 -6.46 -16.24 5.24
CA ARG A 28 -6.85 -15.29 4.18
C ARG A 28 -6.16 -13.94 4.37
N PHE A 29 -5.33 -13.59 3.39
CA PHE A 29 -4.72 -12.29 3.29
C PHE A 29 -5.41 -11.47 2.19
N HIS A 30 -6.43 -10.69 2.56
CA HIS A 30 -7.01 -9.71 1.67
C HIS A 30 -6.12 -8.47 1.64
N TRP A 31 -5.50 -8.20 0.49
CA TRP A 31 -4.58 -7.11 0.28
C TRP A 31 -5.21 -6.00 -0.58
N HIS A 32 -5.52 -4.87 0.05
CA HIS A 32 -6.09 -3.69 -0.63
C HIS A 32 -4.95 -2.82 -1.18
N LEU A 33 -4.79 -2.85 -2.51
CA LEU A 33 -3.61 -2.32 -3.22
C LEU A 33 -3.84 -0.97 -3.91
N THR A 34 -5.08 -0.53 -4.07
CA THR A 34 -5.42 0.66 -4.85
C THR A 34 -6.55 1.42 -4.18
N ASP A 35 -6.40 2.74 -4.09
CA ASP A 35 -7.42 3.65 -3.60
C ASP A 35 -7.13 5.08 -4.09
N ASP A 36 -7.97 6.04 -3.73
CA ASP A 36 -7.83 7.43 -4.19
C ASP A 36 -6.47 8.04 -3.83
N GLN A 37 -5.92 7.66 -2.67
CA GLN A 37 -4.67 8.24 -2.14
C GLN A 37 -3.42 7.47 -2.59
N GLY A 38 -3.56 6.42 -3.40
CA GLY A 38 -2.41 5.72 -3.94
C GLY A 38 -2.68 4.42 -4.70
N TRP A 39 -1.90 4.24 -5.77
CA TRP A 39 -1.82 3.01 -6.56
C TRP A 39 -0.54 2.25 -6.25
N ARG A 40 -0.64 1.02 -5.74
CA ARG A 40 0.51 0.27 -5.19
C ARG A 40 0.99 -0.92 -6.01
N ILE A 41 0.37 -1.23 -7.15
CA ILE A 41 0.74 -2.40 -7.95
C ILE A 41 1.31 -2.01 -9.32
N GLU A 42 2.45 -2.56 -9.67
CA GLU A 42 3.03 -2.38 -11.01
C GLU A 42 2.15 -3.02 -12.11
N ILE A 43 1.70 -2.19 -13.04
CA ILE A 43 1.06 -2.62 -14.28
C ILE A 43 1.93 -2.21 -15.45
N LYS A 44 2.68 -3.16 -16.02
CA LYS A 44 3.65 -2.90 -17.10
C LYS A 44 3.06 -2.15 -18.31
N LYS A 45 1.79 -2.43 -18.64
CA LYS A 45 1.07 -1.76 -19.74
C LYS A 45 0.78 -0.28 -19.45
N TYR A 46 0.71 0.11 -18.17
CA TYR A 46 0.32 1.44 -17.72
C TYR A 46 1.28 1.97 -16.65
N PRO A 47 2.53 2.31 -17.02
CA PRO A 47 3.57 2.70 -16.06
C PRO A 47 3.21 3.96 -15.24
N LYS A 48 2.40 4.87 -15.82
CA LYS A 48 1.94 6.09 -15.13
C LYS A 48 1.14 5.81 -13.85
N LEU A 49 0.52 4.62 -13.73
CA LEU A 49 -0.20 4.25 -12.52
C LEU A 49 0.72 4.22 -11.30
N THR A 50 1.96 3.75 -11.45
CA THR A 50 2.94 3.75 -10.35
C THR A 50 3.88 4.95 -10.38
N GLU A 51 4.28 5.45 -11.55
CA GLU A 51 5.16 6.63 -11.64
C GLU A 51 4.53 7.89 -11.03
N ILE A 52 3.21 8.06 -11.24
CA ILE A 52 2.45 9.23 -10.76
C ILE A 52 1.49 8.79 -9.65
N GLY A 53 0.64 7.79 -9.91
CA GLY A 53 -0.44 7.40 -9.00
C GLY A 53 0.03 6.77 -7.68
N SER A 54 1.30 6.39 -7.55
CA SER A 54 1.84 5.94 -6.26
C SER A 54 2.19 7.09 -5.31
N ARG A 55 2.12 8.34 -5.75
CA ARG A 55 2.63 9.50 -5.00
C ARG A 55 1.52 10.46 -4.62
N ARG A 56 1.62 11.03 -3.42
CA ARG A 56 0.84 12.18 -2.98
C ARG A 56 1.72 13.17 -2.21
N SER A 57 1.42 14.46 -2.37
CA SER A 57 2.18 15.57 -1.75
C SER A 57 1.70 15.93 -0.34
N ARG A 58 0.51 15.47 0.05
CA ARG A 58 -0.14 15.80 1.31
C ARG A 58 -0.94 14.62 1.85
N ALA A 59 -1.11 14.58 3.16
CA ALA A 59 -1.94 13.61 3.86
C ALA A 59 -2.93 14.34 4.78
N GLN A 60 -4.17 13.87 4.82
CA GLN A 60 -5.18 14.38 5.74
C GLN A 60 -4.81 13.96 7.18
N ILE A 61 -4.98 14.89 8.12
CA ILE A 61 -4.81 14.66 9.56
C ILE A 61 -6.08 15.06 10.30
N GLY A 62 -6.28 14.61 11.54
CA GLY A 62 -7.47 14.95 12.32
C GLY A 62 -8.72 14.11 12.00
N GLY A 63 -8.57 13.03 11.25
CA GLY A 63 -9.64 12.07 10.99
C GLY A 63 -10.52 12.40 9.77
N PHE A 64 -11.57 11.60 9.59
CA PHE A 64 -12.48 11.72 8.45
C PHE A 64 -13.18 13.09 8.44
N ASN A 65 -13.33 13.68 7.25
CA ASN A 65 -13.86 15.04 7.03
C ASN A 65 -13.05 16.20 7.65
N SER A 66 -11.85 15.94 8.15
CA SER A 66 -10.96 17.04 8.53
C SER A 66 -10.50 17.84 7.31
N SER A 67 -10.49 19.16 7.44
CA SER A 67 -9.89 20.07 6.45
C SER A 67 -8.36 20.15 6.57
N ASP A 68 -7.78 19.53 7.60
CA ASP A 68 -6.37 19.68 7.92
C ASP A 68 -5.52 18.70 7.12
N TYR A 69 -4.47 19.24 6.50
CA TYR A 69 -3.51 18.48 5.73
C TYR A 69 -2.09 18.81 6.18
N VAL A 70 -1.26 17.77 6.27
CA VAL A 70 0.19 17.92 6.40
C VAL A 70 0.84 17.71 5.03
N TYR A 71 1.79 18.57 4.67
CA TYR A 71 2.63 18.38 3.50
C TYR A 71 3.67 17.30 3.80
N GLN A 72 3.35 16.09 3.39
CA GLN A 72 4.21 14.92 3.55
C GLN A 72 4.20 14.15 2.23
N ASN A 73 5.36 14.13 1.59
CA ASN A 73 5.56 13.31 0.40
C ASN A 73 5.48 11.84 0.80
N HIS A 74 4.43 11.17 0.32
CA HIS A 74 4.22 9.76 0.55
C HIS A 74 4.17 9.04 -0.79
N SER A 75 5.04 8.04 -0.96
CA SER A 75 5.22 7.30 -2.20
C SER A 75 5.56 5.83 -1.96
N GLY A 76 5.35 4.99 -2.96
CA GLY A 76 5.73 3.58 -2.92
C GLY A 76 4.76 2.70 -3.68
N PHE A 77 5.27 1.65 -4.31
CA PHE A 77 4.52 0.59 -4.98
C PHE A 77 5.34 -0.71 -4.94
N TYR A 78 4.67 -1.82 -5.20
CA TYR A 78 5.27 -3.13 -5.32
C TYR A 78 5.41 -3.50 -6.80
N SER A 79 6.59 -3.96 -7.19
CA SER A 79 6.82 -4.59 -8.48
C SER A 79 6.06 -5.91 -8.58
N GLN A 80 5.83 -6.39 -9.80
CA GLN A 80 5.24 -7.71 -9.99
C GLN A 80 6.14 -8.84 -9.48
N ILE A 81 7.45 -8.60 -9.35
CA ILE A 81 8.39 -9.59 -8.79
C ILE A 81 8.19 -9.69 -7.29
N GLU A 82 8.15 -8.56 -6.58
CA GLU A 82 7.89 -8.54 -5.13
C GLU A 82 6.53 -9.12 -4.76
N ILE A 83 5.48 -8.86 -5.55
CA ILE A 83 4.17 -9.46 -5.32
C ILE A 83 4.21 -10.98 -5.52
N ARG A 84 4.93 -11.49 -6.52
CA ARG A 84 5.09 -12.93 -6.74
C ARG A 84 5.91 -13.61 -5.64
N ASP A 85 6.89 -12.92 -5.06
CA ASP A 85 7.67 -13.46 -3.93
C ASP A 85 6.83 -13.62 -2.65
N LEU A 86 5.71 -12.92 -2.55
CA LEU A 86 4.78 -13.00 -1.41
C LEU A 86 3.65 -14.03 -1.58
N ILE A 87 3.40 -14.52 -2.80
CA ILE A 87 2.28 -15.43 -3.14
C ILE A 87 2.82 -16.83 -3.42
#